data_AF-A0A562RRM5-F1
#
_entry.id   AF-A0A562RRM5-F1
#
_cell.length_a   1.000
_cell.length_b   1.000
_cell.length_c   1.000
_cell.angle_alpha   90.00
_cell.angle_beta   90.00
_cell.angle_gamma   90.00
#
_symmetry.space_group_name_H-M   'P 1'
#
loop_
_entity.id
_entity.type
_entity.pdbx_description
1 polymer ?
#
loop_
_entity_poly.entity_id
_entity_poly.type
_entity_poly.pdbx_seq_one_letter_code
_entity_poly.pdbx_strand_id
1 'polypeptide(L)'
;MRCQSDIPLRFFFLFIFLILVSSFSHAGSKLEVLSPSLKPYHIRENTSEPATEWDTALRRTGWVTFKTDIFLPKSDTSDRLASMISFHSIPLSLSFFPEQTYTIIINGESRPRNNTLSLSGKMEGHSLASFSATLTPENYLITLQDLDTAMLYRVTGNTETGEGRVREMDLLAMPPMEHAPPLIPMEE
;
A
#
# COMPACT_ATOMS: atom_id res chain seq x y z
N MET A 1 -53.07 -44.03 -26.62
CA MET A 1 -51.72 -43.50 -26.89
C MET A 1 -51.45 -42.29 -26.00
N ARG A 2 -50.81 -42.50 -24.85
CA ARG A 2 -50.11 -41.45 -24.08
C ARG A 2 -48.91 -42.13 -23.43
N CYS A 3 -47.71 -41.81 -23.91
CA CYS A 3 -46.45 -42.26 -23.33
C CYS A 3 -45.89 -41.05 -22.59
N GLN A 4 -45.98 -41.06 -21.26
CA GLN A 4 -45.51 -40.01 -20.38
C GLN A 4 -44.15 -40.48 -19.85
N SER A 5 -43.08 -39.89 -20.35
CA SER A 5 -41.71 -40.20 -19.94
C SER A 5 -41.38 -39.41 -18.67
N ASP A 6 -41.40 -40.10 -17.54
CA ASP A 6 -40.91 -39.58 -16.27
C ASP A 6 -39.39 -39.41 -16.33
N ILE A 7 -38.95 -38.16 -16.40
CA ILE A 7 -37.54 -37.80 -16.29
C ILE A 7 -37.17 -37.86 -14.79
N PRO A 8 -36.18 -38.67 -14.39
CA PRO A 8 -35.88 -38.85 -12.98
C PRO A 8 -35.31 -37.57 -12.37
N LEU A 9 -36.05 -37.02 -11.39
CA LEU A 9 -35.78 -35.83 -10.57
C LEU A 9 -34.37 -35.80 -9.91
N ARG A 10 -33.61 -36.90 -9.99
CA ARG A 10 -32.26 -37.05 -9.43
C ARG A 10 -31.16 -36.39 -10.27
N PHE A 11 -31.37 -36.16 -11.56
CA PHE A 11 -30.37 -35.51 -12.41
C PHE A 11 -30.31 -33.98 -12.23
N PHE A 12 -31.40 -33.34 -11.80
CA PHE A 12 -31.46 -31.89 -11.64
C PHE A 12 -30.66 -31.39 -10.42
N PHE A 13 -30.61 -32.17 -9.35
CA PHE A 13 -29.85 -31.82 -8.14
C PHE A 13 -28.33 -31.90 -8.32
N LEU A 14 -27.84 -32.77 -9.22
CA LEU A 14 -26.40 -32.90 -9.48
C LEU A 14 -25.84 -31.68 -10.23
N PHE A 15 -26.64 -31.05 -11.07
CA PHE A 15 -26.22 -29.89 -11.87
C PHE A 15 -26.10 -28.61 -11.03
N ILE A 16 -26.95 -28.43 -10.01
CA ILE A 16 -26.87 -27.28 -9.09
C ILE A 16 -25.66 -27.38 -8.17
N PHE A 17 -25.27 -28.59 -7.75
CA PHE A 17 -24.07 -28.77 -6.93
C PHE A 17 -22.78 -28.49 -7.72
N LEU A 18 -22.75 -28.71 -9.03
CA LEU A 18 -21.56 -28.52 -9.86
C LEU A 18 -21.25 -27.04 -10.17
N ILE A 19 -22.27 -26.15 -10.14
CA ILE A 19 -22.08 -24.70 -10.36
C ILE A 19 -21.56 -24.00 -9.09
N LEU A 20 -21.74 -24.60 -7.91
CA LEU A 20 -21.25 -24.03 -6.64
C LEU A 20 -19.75 -24.24 -6.41
N VAL A 21 -19.10 -25.19 -7.09
CA VAL A 21 -17.67 -25.49 -6.87
C VAL A 21 -16.74 -24.74 -7.83
N SER A 22 -17.25 -24.14 -8.91
CA SER A 22 -16.43 -23.41 -9.88
C SER A 22 -16.14 -21.95 -9.51
N SER A 23 -16.58 -21.48 -8.34
CA SER A 23 -16.21 -20.16 -7.80
C SER A 23 -14.95 -20.17 -6.95
N PHE A 24 -14.00 -21.08 -7.22
CA PHE A 24 -12.62 -20.87 -6.77
C PHE A 24 -12.01 -19.78 -7.64
N SER A 25 -12.14 -18.55 -7.13
CA SER A 25 -11.53 -17.34 -7.67
C SER A 25 -10.11 -17.63 -8.17
N HIS A 26 -9.85 -17.08 -9.35
CA HIS A 26 -8.52 -16.90 -9.92
C HIS A 26 -7.71 -16.01 -8.96
N ALA A 27 -7.19 -16.58 -7.88
CA ALA A 27 -6.32 -15.92 -6.93
C ALA A 27 -4.97 -15.76 -7.61
N GLY A 28 -4.84 -14.75 -8.47
CA GLY A 28 -3.55 -14.19 -8.81
C GLY A 28 -2.85 -13.89 -7.49
N SER A 29 -1.70 -14.51 -7.24
CA SER A 29 -1.00 -14.45 -5.97
C SER A 29 -0.67 -12.99 -5.63
N LYS A 30 -1.40 -12.39 -4.68
CA LYS A 30 -1.09 -11.06 -4.16
C LYS A 30 0.17 -11.16 -3.32
N LEU A 31 1.16 -10.32 -3.59
CA LEU A 31 2.41 -10.30 -2.84
C LEU A 31 2.20 -9.45 -1.59
N GLU A 32 2.14 -10.09 -0.42
CA GLU A 32 2.09 -9.37 0.85
C GLU A 32 3.47 -8.78 1.14
N VAL A 33 3.56 -7.45 1.17
CA VAL A 33 4.84 -6.73 1.28
C VAL A 33 4.97 -5.93 2.57
N LEU A 34 3.86 -5.50 3.16
CA LEU A 34 3.85 -4.65 4.34
C LEU A 34 2.76 -5.10 5.30
N SER A 35 3.11 -5.29 6.56
CA SER A 35 2.19 -5.74 7.61
C SER A 35 2.38 -4.92 8.90
N PRO A 36 1.35 -4.79 9.76
CA PRO A 36 1.48 -4.09 11.02
C PRO A 36 2.36 -4.89 11.99
N SER A 37 3.21 -4.19 12.73
CA SER A 37 4.01 -4.77 13.81
C SER A 37 3.19 -4.86 15.09
N LEU A 38 3.52 -5.82 15.96
CA LEU A 38 2.88 -6.02 17.27
C LEU A 38 3.22 -4.91 18.29
N LYS A 39 4.08 -3.96 17.94
CA LYS A 39 4.39 -2.81 18.81
C LYS A 39 3.12 -1.95 18.97
N PRO A 40 2.82 -1.46 20.19
CA PRO A 40 1.62 -0.67 20.43
C PRO A 40 1.59 0.58 19.53
N TYR A 41 0.42 0.87 18.97
CA TYR A 41 0.18 2.10 18.21
C TYR A 41 -0.38 3.18 19.14
N HIS A 42 -0.05 4.43 18.86
CA HIS A 42 -0.54 5.58 19.61
C HIS A 42 -1.62 6.30 18.81
N ILE A 43 -2.84 6.30 19.36
CA ILE A 43 -3.90 7.23 18.94
C ILE A 43 -3.55 8.57 19.58
N ARG A 44 -3.65 9.67 18.81
CA ARG A 44 -3.45 11.00 19.38
C ARG A 44 -4.60 11.28 20.36
N GLU A 45 -4.32 11.17 21.65
CA GLU A 45 -5.14 11.77 22.69
C GLU A 45 -4.89 13.29 22.68
N ASN A 46 -5.92 14.09 22.94
CA ASN A 46 -5.84 15.55 22.95
C ASN A 46 -4.86 16.05 24.03
N THR A 47 -3.57 16.03 23.75
CA THR A 47 -2.53 16.55 24.64
C THR A 47 -2.34 18.04 24.38
N SER A 48 -2.33 18.81 25.46
CA SER A 48 -2.31 20.28 25.55
C SER A 48 -0.98 20.95 25.14
N GLU A 49 -0.10 20.25 24.45
CA GLU A 49 1.15 20.84 23.94
C GLU A 49 0.89 21.59 22.61
N PRO A 50 1.64 22.66 22.30
CA PRO A 50 1.48 23.39 21.06
C PRO A 50 1.82 22.47 19.89
N ALA A 51 0.79 21.90 19.29
CA ALA A 51 0.85 21.10 18.09
C ALA A 51 1.51 21.92 16.98
N THR A 52 2.50 21.35 16.31
CA THR A 52 2.96 21.92 15.03
C THR A 52 1.77 21.92 14.08
N GLU A 53 1.70 22.83 13.11
CA GLU A 53 0.62 22.89 12.11
C GLU A 53 0.37 21.56 11.39
N TRP A 54 1.41 20.72 11.26
CA TRP A 54 1.33 19.39 10.65
C TRP A 54 0.79 18.30 11.60
N ASP A 55 0.74 18.56 12.90
CA ASP A 55 0.26 17.62 13.90
C ASP A 55 -1.27 17.61 13.98
N THR A 56 -1.97 18.66 13.53
CA THR A 56 -3.44 18.69 13.47
C THR A 56 -4.01 17.63 12.54
N ALA A 57 -3.32 17.35 11.43
CA ALA A 57 -3.70 16.32 10.47
C ALA A 57 -3.40 14.90 10.95
N LEU A 58 -2.58 14.70 11.99
CA LEU A 58 -2.17 13.37 12.44
C LEU A 58 -3.31 12.67 13.20
N ARG A 59 -3.82 11.56 12.64
CA ARG A 59 -4.84 10.73 13.30
C ARG A 59 -4.23 9.73 14.28
N ARG A 60 -3.22 8.99 13.84
CA ARG A 60 -2.52 7.99 14.66
C ARG A 60 -1.17 7.61 14.09
N THR A 61 -0.36 6.96 14.92
CA THR A 61 0.94 6.40 14.53
C THR A 61 1.06 4.95 14.94
N GLY A 62 1.72 4.15 14.12
CA GLY A 62 1.96 2.73 14.37
C GLY A 62 3.32 2.28 13.87
N TRP A 63 3.54 0.98 13.96
CA TRP A 63 4.75 0.32 13.48
C TRP A 63 4.38 -0.73 12.45
N VAL A 64 5.25 -0.92 11.46
CA VAL A 64 5.06 -1.88 10.36
C VAL A 64 6.34 -2.65 10.12
N THR A 65 6.20 -3.82 9.52
CA THR A 65 7.28 -4.63 8.96
C THR A 65 7.12 -4.67 7.44
N PHE A 66 8.18 -4.33 6.73
CA PHE A 66 8.24 -4.28 5.27
C PHE A 66 9.25 -5.30 4.76
N LYS A 67 8.85 -6.15 3.79
CA LYS A 67 9.69 -7.21 3.21
C LYS A 67 10.66 -6.61 2.17
N THR A 68 11.68 -5.90 2.67
CA THR A 68 12.65 -5.13 1.87
C THR A 68 13.56 -6.00 1.00
N ASP A 69 13.83 -7.22 1.43
CA ASP A 69 14.65 -8.23 0.77
C ASP A 69 14.12 -8.63 -0.61
N ILE A 70 12.80 -8.57 -0.81
CA ILE A 70 12.17 -8.82 -2.10
C ILE A 70 12.55 -7.74 -3.12
N PHE A 71 12.72 -6.50 -2.67
CA PHE A 71 12.92 -5.33 -3.53
C PHE A 71 14.39 -4.96 -3.72
N LEU A 72 15.20 -5.12 -2.67
CA LEU A 72 16.63 -4.85 -2.62
C LEU A 72 17.37 -6.06 -2.02
N PRO A 73 17.62 -7.12 -2.80
CA PRO A 73 18.30 -8.32 -2.30
C PRO A 73 19.75 -8.02 -1.88
N LYS A 74 20.17 -8.58 -0.74
CA LYS A 74 21.44 -8.23 -0.05
C LYS A 74 22.72 -8.88 -0.64
N SER A 75 22.72 -9.40 -1.87
CA SER A 75 23.84 -10.24 -2.36
C SER A 75 24.92 -9.45 -3.11
N ASP A 76 26.20 -9.71 -2.82
CA ASP A 76 27.38 -9.12 -3.50
C ASP A 76 27.47 -9.48 -5.00
N THR A 77 26.68 -10.45 -5.47
CA THR A 77 26.59 -10.84 -6.89
C THR A 77 25.32 -10.29 -7.55
N SER A 78 24.49 -9.53 -6.84
CA SER A 78 23.06 -9.31 -7.17
C SER A 78 22.68 -7.97 -7.77
N ASP A 79 23.59 -7.00 -7.98
CA ASP A 79 23.22 -5.77 -8.70
C ASP A 79 22.56 -6.08 -10.06
N ARG A 80 23.02 -7.15 -10.73
CA ARG A 80 22.38 -7.69 -11.95
C ARG A 80 21.02 -8.37 -11.69
N LEU A 81 20.87 -9.15 -10.62
CA LEU A 81 19.62 -9.88 -10.33
C LEU A 81 18.51 -8.97 -9.80
N ALA A 82 18.85 -7.99 -8.96
CA ALA A 82 17.92 -6.96 -8.50
C ALA A 82 17.36 -6.16 -9.69
N SER A 83 18.19 -5.89 -10.71
CA SER A 83 17.76 -5.23 -11.95
C SER A 83 16.90 -6.10 -12.89
N MET A 84 16.80 -7.41 -12.65
CA MET A 84 16.02 -8.34 -13.48
C MET A 84 14.58 -8.56 -12.99
N ILE A 85 14.29 -8.25 -11.73
CA ILE A 85 12.94 -8.39 -11.17
C ILE A 85 12.16 -7.11 -11.49
N SER A 86 11.20 -7.23 -12.41
CA SER A 86 10.21 -6.19 -12.69
C SER A 86 9.00 -6.39 -11.78
N PHE A 87 8.56 -5.33 -11.13
CA PHE A 87 7.35 -5.31 -10.31
C PHE A 87 6.11 -4.84 -11.08
N HIS A 88 6.25 -4.52 -12.36
CA HIS A 88 5.16 -4.01 -13.17
C HIS A 88 3.96 -4.96 -13.20
N SER A 89 2.76 -4.43 -12.97
CA SER A 89 1.49 -5.16 -12.91
C SER A 89 1.40 -6.25 -11.83
N ILE A 90 2.35 -6.30 -10.88
CA ILE A 90 2.25 -7.20 -9.72
C ILE A 90 1.33 -6.57 -8.67
N PRO A 91 0.28 -7.27 -8.21
CA PRO A 91 -0.56 -6.81 -7.11
C PRO A 91 0.17 -6.97 -5.77
N LEU A 92 0.43 -5.85 -5.10
CA LEU A 92 1.03 -5.79 -3.77
C LEU A 92 -0.07 -5.64 -2.71
N SER A 93 0.00 -6.41 -1.63
CA SER A 93 -0.87 -6.28 -0.48
C SER A 93 -0.14 -5.55 0.64
N LEU A 94 -0.73 -4.45 1.12
CA LEU A 94 -0.20 -3.62 2.21
C LEU A 94 -1.22 -3.46 3.33
N SER A 95 -0.81 -3.68 4.57
CA SER A 95 -1.62 -3.44 5.76
C SER A 95 -0.86 -2.52 6.70
N PHE A 96 -1.25 -1.25 6.76
CA PHE A 96 -0.61 -0.25 7.63
C PHE A 96 -1.03 -0.41 9.09
N PHE A 97 -2.26 -0.86 9.31
CA PHE A 97 -2.86 -1.13 10.61
C PHE A 97 -3.66 -2.45 10.53
N PRO A 98 -3.92 -3.14 11.65
CA PRO A 98 -4.52 -4.48 11.65
C PRO A 98 -5.91 -4.59 11.00
N GLU A 99 -6.68 -3.52 10.99
CA GLU A 99 -8.07 -3.51 10.53
C GLU A 99 -8.24 -3.33 9.01
N GLN A 100 -7.20 -2.94 8.27
CA GLN A 100 -7.34 -2.61 6.86
C GLN A 100 -6.16 -3.12 6.02
N THR A 101 -6.52 -3.69 4.86
CA THR A 101 -5.56 -4.15 3.85
C THR A 101 -5.88 -3.47 2.52
N TYR A 102 -4.85 -3.03 1.82
CA TYR A 102 -4.91 -2.35 0.54
C TYR A 102 -4.21 -3.19 -0.52
N THR A 103 -4.79 -3.28 -1.71
CA THR A 103 -4.12 -3.89 -2.87
C THR A 103 -3.65 -2.78 -3.82
N ILE A 104 -2.37 -2.77 -4.13
CA ILE A 104 -1.75 -1.80 -5.02
C ILE A 104 -1.28 -2.51 -6.29
N ILE A 105 -1.66 -1.97 -7.43
CA ILE A 105 -1.15 -2.41 -8.74
C ILE A 105 -0.01 -1.47 -9.14
N ILE A 106 1.20 -2.00 -9.26
CA ILE A 106 2.37 -1.24 -9.69
C ILE A 106 2.28 -0.95 -11.19
N ASN A 107 2.39 0.31 -11.56
CA ASN A 107 2.34 0.75 -12.96
C ASN A 107 3.63 1.45 -13.39
N GLY A 108 4.50 1.83 -12.46
CA GLY A 108 5.79 2.43 -12.75
C GLY A 108 6.87 1.91 -11.82
N GLU A 109 8.04 1.70 -12.40
CA GLU A 109 9.26 1.31 -11.70
C GLU A 109 10.42 2.12 -12.29
N SER A 110 11.30 2.61 -11.43
CA SER A 110 12.55 3.24 -11.86
C SER A 110 13.69 2.93 -10.90
N ARG A 111 14.90 2.85 -11.44
CA ARG A 111 16.14 2.58 -10.71
C ARG A 111 17.18 3.65 -11.05
N PRO A 112 17.05 4.87 -10.48
CA PRO A 112 17.81 6.04 -10.93
C PRO A 112 19.29 5.99 -10.55
N ARG A 113 19.66 5.24 -9.50
CA ARG A 113 21.03 5.03 -9.03
C ARG A 113 21.19 3.60 -8.52
N ASN A 114 22.43 3.10 -8.47
CA ASN A 114 22.75 1.78 -7.94
C ASN A 114 22.08 1.60 -6.57
N ASN A 115 21.25 0.56 -6.48
CA ASN A 115 20.51 0.11 -5.29
C ASN A 115 19.45 1.10 -4.75
N THR A 116 18.97 2.03 -5.58
CA THR A 116 17.72 2.76 -5.31
C THR A 116 16.59 2.21 -6.18
N LEU A 117 15.47 1.87 -5.56
CA LEU A 117 14.24 1.46 -6.24
C LEU A 117 13.14 2.47 -5.95
N SER A 118 12.51 2.98 -7.00
CA SER A 118 11.29 3.79 -6.90
C SER A 118 10.15 3.08 -7.61
N LEU A 119 9.05 2.88 -6.89
CA LEU A 119 7.82 2.26 -7.38
C LEU A 119 6.69 3.29 -7.34
N SER A 120 5.83 3.26 -8.36
CA SER A 120 4.56 3.96 -8.37
C SER A 120 3.43 2.99 -8.71
N GLY A 121 2.27 3.23 -8.15
CA GLY A 121 1.11 2.37 -8.36
C GLY A 121 -0.21 3.07 -8.09
N LYS A 122 -1.28 2.32 -8.31
CA LYS A 122 -2.65 2.72 -7.98
C LYS A 122 -3.29 1.71 -7.06
N MET A 123 -4.19 2.16 -6.21
CA MET A 123 -4.98 1.28 -5.37
C MET A 123 -6.10 0.63 -6.18
N GLU A 124 -6.26 -0.69 -6.03
CA GLU A 124 -7.31 -1.45 -6.70
C GLU A 124 -8.68 -0.93 -6.28
N GLY A 125 -9.54 -0.58 -7.25
CA GLY A 125 -10.90 -0.08 -7.00
C GLY A 125 -11.02 1.42 -6.69
N HIS A 126 -9.91 2.17 -6.60
CA HIS A 126 -9.92 3.60 -6.27
C HIS A 126 -9.24 4.43 -7.37
N SER A 127 -9.96 5.38 -7.96
CA SER A 127 -9.48 6.12 -9.13
C SER A 127 -8.55 7.28 -8.77
N LEU A 128 -8.75 7.89 -7.60
CA LEU A 128 -7.98 9.04 -7.09
C LEU A 128 -6.95 8.65 -6.01
N ALA A 129 -6.68 7.36 -5.86
CA ALA A 129 -5.67 6.87 -4.94
C ALA A 129 -4.33 6.63 -5.64
N SER A 130 -3.26 7.12 -5.04
CA SER A 130 -1.89 7.01 -5.55
C SER A 130 -0.97 6.36 -4.52
N PHE A 131 -0.09 5.50 -5.02
CA PHE A 131 0.94 4.85 -4.24
C PHE A 131 2.32 5.23 -4.77
N SER A 132 3.24 5.49 -3.86
CA SER A 132 4.67 5.58 -4.16
C SER A 132 5.50 4.91 -3.08
N ALA A 133 6.59 4.26 -3.49
CA ALA A 133 7.61 3.76 -2.59
C ALA A 133 8.99 4.11 -3.13
N THR A 134 9.89 4.54 -2.27
CA THR A 134 11.31 4.72 -2.58
C THR A 134 12.11 3.97 -1.55
N LEU A 135 13.00 3.10 -2.01
CA LEU A 135 13.87 2.28 -1.20
C LEU A 135 15.32 2.60 -1.57
N THR A 136 16.14 2.88 -0.57
CA THR A 136 17.60 2.93 -0.64
C THR A 136 18.18 1.77 0.19
N PRO A 137 19.49 1.49 0.11
CA PRO A 137 20.11 0.46 0.93
C PRO A 137 19.92 0.67 2.43
N GLU A 138 19.75 1.92 2.87
CA GLU A 138 19.67 2.31 4.28
C GLU A 138 18.23 2.48 4.74
N ASN A 139 17.39 3.12 3.94
CA ASN A 139 16.06 3.56 4.34
C ASN A 139 15.01 3.35 3.25
N TYR A 140 13.75 3.35 3.67
CA TYR A 140 12.64 3.39 2.74
C TYR A 140 11.56 4.40 3.17
N LEU A 141 10.86 4.90 2.17
CA LEU A 141 9.71 5.79 2.30
C LEU A 141 8.57 5.22 1.45
N ILE A 142 7.40 5.00 2.07
CA ILE A 142 6.17 4.58 1.38
C ILE A 142 5.10 5.62 1.64
N THR A 143 4.36 5.97 0.59
CA THR A 143 3.21 6.87 0.66
C THR A 143 2.03 6.24 -0.05
N LEU A 144 0.89 6.15 0.62
CA LEU A 144 -0.41 5.86 0.01
C LEU A 144 -1.33 7.05 0.30
N GLN A 145 -1.77 7.72 -0.75
CA GLN A 145 -2.70 8.83 -0.68
C GLN A 145 -4.01 8.42 -1.33
N ASP A 146 -5.13 8.58 -0.62
CA ASP A 146 -6.47 8.37 -1.14
C ASP A 146 -7.26 9.68 -1.03
N LEU A 147 -7.50 10.32 -2.16
CA LEU A 147 -8.26 11.58 -2.20
C LEU A 147 -9.77 11.37 -2.08
N ASP A 148 -10.28 10.16 -2.34
CA ASP A 148 -11.71 9.86 -2.19
C ASP A 148 -12.11 9.87 -0.71
N THR A 149 -11.21 9.38 0.16
CA THR A 149 -11.40 9.36 1.62
C THR A 149 -10.64 10.46 2.35
N ALA A 150 -9.88 11.28 1.63
CA ALA A 150 -8.98 12.30 2.16
C ALA A 150 -7.97 11.74 3.18
N MET A 151 -7.43 10.55 2.91
CA MET A 151 -6.50 9.85 3.80
C MET A 151 -5.10 9.80 3.22
N LEU A 152 -4.09 9.91 4.09
CA LEU A 152 -2.69 9.76 3.74
C LEU A 152 -1.97 8.85 4.74
N TYR A 153 -1.42 7.75 4.24
CA TYR A 153 -0.50 6.91 4.98
C TYR A 153 0.93 7.20 4.53
N ARG A 154 1.80 7.51 5.49
CA ARG A 154 3.23 7.69 5.24
C ARG A 154 4.04 6.78 6.15
N VAL A 155 4.91 5.97 5.57
CA VAL A 155 5.81 5.07 6.29
C VAL A 155 7.24 5.48 6.04
N THR A 156 8.00 5.61 7.11
CA THR A 156 9.46 5.77 7.07
C THR A 156 10.10 4.64 7.86
N GLY A 157 11.07 3.95 7.28
CA GLY A 157 11.71 2.82 7.96
C GLY A 157 13.12 2.54 7.46
N ASN A 158 13.73 1.54 8.07
CA ASN A 158 15.09 1.10 7.80
C ASN A 158 15.08 -0.12 6.87
N THR A 159 15.83 -0.07 5.77
CA THR A 159 15.82 -1.14 4.75
C THR A 159 16.46 -2.43 5.25
N GLU A 160 17.48 -2.33 6.11
CA GLU A 160 18.21 -3.48 6.63
C GLU A 160 17.35 -4.36 7.54
N THR A 161 16.57 -3.75 8.43
CA THR A 161 15.69 -4.44 9.38
C THR A 161 14.28 -4.66 8.84
N GLY A 162 13.85 -3.86 7.88
CA GLY A 162 12.47 -3.83 7.38
C GLY A 162 11.48 -3.20 8.37
N GLU A 163 11.94 -2.67 9.50
CA GLU A 163 11.06 -2.00 10.46
C GLU A 163 10.80 -0.55 10.05
N GLY A 164 9.54 -0.12 10.18
CA GLY A 164 9.15 1.25 9.90
C GLY A 164 8.06 1.79 10.80
N ARG A 165 7.95 3.11 10.83
CA ARG A 165 6.88 3.83 11.52
C ARG A 165 5.89 4.34 10.49
N VAL A 166 4.61 4.06 10.71
CA VAL A 166 3.50 4.60 9.90
C VAL A 166 2.82 5.76 10.61
N ARG A 167 2.47 6.79 9.83
CA ARG A 167 1.59 7.89 10.22
C ARG A 167 0.36 7.86 9.33
N GLU A 168 -0.81 7.88 9.94
CA GLU A 168 -2.08 8.10 9.27
C GLU A 168 -2.48 9.56 9.45
N MET A 169 -2.75 10.25 8.34
CA MET A 169 -3.10 11.67 8.33
C MET A 169 -4.45 11.87 7.63
N ASP A 170 -5.24 12.79 8.18
CA ASP A 170 -6.46 13.33 7.59
C ASP A 170 -6.10 14.56 6.76
N LEU A 171 -6.30 14.47 5.45
CA LEU A 171 -6.00 15.55 4.52
C LEU A 171 -6.98 16.72 4.65
N LEU A 172 -8.19 16.52 5.20
CA LEU A 172 -9.15 17.60 5.44
C LEU A 172 -8.74 18.46 6.64
N ALA A 173 -7.98 17.88 7.58
CA ALA A 173 -7.46 18.59 8.75
C ALA A 173 -6.09 19.23 8.49
N MET A 174 -5.55 19.12 7.26
CA MET A 174 -4.33 19.82 6.87
C MET A 174 -4.62 21.32 6.71
N PRO A 175 -3.76 22.19 7.28
CA PRO A 175 -3.89 23.62 7.09
C PRO A 175 -3.72 23.98 5.59
N PRO A 176 -4.40 25.03 5.11
CA PRO A 176 -4.16 25.53 3.77
C PRO A 176 -2.71 25.97 3.63
N MET A 177 -2.07 25.62 2.51
CA MET A 177 -0.75 26.17 2.20
C MET A 177 -0.88 27.66 1.91
N GLU A 178 -0.43 28.50 2.85
CA GLU A 178 -0.29 29.94 2.59
C GLU A 178 0.99 30.17 1.78
N HIS A 179 0.85 30.54 0.52
CA HIS A 179 1.98 31.03 -0.26
C HIS A 179 2.34 32.43 0.24
N ALA A 180 3.41 32.52 1.03
CA ALA A 180 4.02 33.81 1.30
C ALA A 180 4.42 34.46 -0.04
N PRO A 181 4.14 35.75 -0.25
CA PRO A 181 4.58 36.44 -1.46
C PRO A 181 6.11 36.33 -1.60
N PRO A 182 6.63 36.22 -2.83
CA PRO A 182 8.08 36.17 -3.04
C PRO A 182 8.72 37.42 -2.42
N LEU A 183 9.79 37.21 -1.65
CA LEU A 183 10.58 38.30 -1.09
C LEU A 183 11.20 39.08 -2.25
N ILE A 184 10.81 40.34 -2.42
CA ILE A 184 11.44 41.26 -3.36
C ILE A 184 12.81 41.63 -2.75
N PRO A 185 13.94 41.38 -3.43
CA PRO A 185 15.23 41.84 -2.96
C PRO A 185 15.21 43.36 -2.82
N MET A 186 15.66 43.89 -1.69
CA MET A 186 15.93 45.32 -1.57
C MET A 186 17.22 45.61 -2.33
N GLU A 187 17.18 46.50 -3.33
CA GLU A 187 18.39 47.05 -3.95
C GLU A 187 19.10 47.90 -2.87
N GLU A 188 20.33 47.51 -2.51
CA GLU A 188 21.27 48.37 -1.76
C GLU A 188 21.91 49.43 -2.67
#